data_AF-A0AAV8SMA7-F1
#
_entry.id   AF-A0AAV8SMA7-F1
#
_cell.length_a   1.000
_cell.length_b   1.000
_cell.length_c   1.000
_cell.angle_alpha   90.00
_cell.angle_beta   90.00
_cell.angle_gamma   90.00
#
_symmetry.space_group_name_H-M   'P 1'
#
loop_
_entity.id
_entity.type
_entity.pdbx_description
1 polymer ?
#
loop_
_entity_poly.entity_id
_entity_poly.type
_entity_poly.pdbx_seq_one_letter_code
_entity_poly.pdbx_strand_id
1 'polypeptide(L)'
;MSAIVCGKRSFFEELSVTSPPVVSKRIRCSSSSPVHFSPPRHHASSFSVSPSSSDLIERLVALFPDMDKQVLERALQECGDDLDSTIRSLNELQLGSTDKNYNPTLVKSDVLNEGNVLAQGIPPTNTEIPADEDSSAPSNLPMDGAEWVELFVREMMSASNIDGARARASRALEVLEKSICARAGADAAKSFLQENMMLKEQVQALIQENGILKRAVSVQHERQKEYENRTQELQHLKQLVSQYQEQLRTLEVNNYALTMHLKAAQQSSSIPGRFHPDVF
;
A
#
# COMPACT_ATOMS: atom_id res chain seq x y z
N MET A 1 33.99 -8.10 -39.55
CA MET A 1 33.40 -8.43 -38.23
C MET A 1 32.08 -9.14 -38.54
N SER A 2 32.08 -10.43 -38.88
CA SER A 2 32.25 -11.61 -37.99
C SER A 2 31.00 -11.85 -37.13
N ALA A 3 30.35 -13.02 -37.13
CA ALA A 3 30.44 -14.17 -38.02
C ALA A 3 29.12 -15.00 -37.95
N ILE A 4 28.79 -15.75 -39.00
CA ILE A 4 27.70 -16.74 -39.00
C ILE A 4 28.35 -18.13 -39.17
N VAL A 5 28.17 -19.02 -38.21
CA VAL A 5 28.59 -20.44 -38.25
C VAL A 5 27.47 -21.24 -37.59
N CYS A 6 26.57 -21.89 -38.35
CA CYS A 6 26.73 -23.12 -39.13
C CYS A 6 26.88 -24.37 -38.22
N GLY A 7 26.09 -25.41 -38.48
CA GLY A 7 25.94 -26.56 -37.59
C GLY A 7 26.46 -27.89 -38.14
N LYS A 8 25.98 -28.98 -37.50
CA LYS A 8 26.20 -30.42 -37.80
C LYS A 8 27.56 -31.04 -37.42
N ARG A 9 27.48 -32.05 -36.55
CA ARG A 9 28.05 -33.39 -36.80
C ARG A 9 26.94 -34.44 -36.68
N SER A 10 27.15 -35.61 -37.28
CA SER A 10 26.11 -36.57 -37.65
C SER A 10 26.69 -37.99 -37.68
N PHE A 11 26.08 -38.93 -36.95
CA PHE A 11 26.31 -40.38 -36.99
C PHE A 11 25.00 -40.99 -36.42
N PHE A 12 24.08 -41.66 -37.15
CA PHE A 12 24.11 -42.80 -38.07
C PHE A 12 24.27 -44.17 -37.37
N GLU A 13 23.18 -44.95 -37.32
CA GLU A 13 23.21 -46.42 -37.43
C GLU A 13 21.84 -46.99 -37.89
N GLU A 14 21.89 -48.12 -38.59
CA GLU A 14 20.83 -48.80 -39.37
C GLU A 14 20.92 -50.33 -39.15
N LEU A 15 19.92 -51.19 -39.39
CA LEU A 15 18.56 -51.05 -39.95
C LEU A 15 17.72 -52.26 -39.49
N SER A 16 16.43 -52.12 -39.12
CA SER A 16 15.43 -53.20 -39.33
C SER A 16 13.97 -52.81 -39.03
N VAL A 17 13.06 -53.49 -39.73
CA VAL A 17 11.63 -53.20 -39.89
C VAL A 17 10.77 -54.13 -39.02
N THR A 18 9.71 -53.61 -38.36
CA THR A 18 8.37 -54.23 -38.18
C THR A 18 7.39 -53.22 -37.51
N SER A 19 6.08 -53.42 -37.67
CA SER A 19 4.96 -52.48 -37.43
C SER A 19 4.52 -52.22 -35.95
N PRO A 20 3.58 -51.25 -35.69
CA PRO A 20 3.29 -50.64 -34.38
C PRO A 20 2.10 -51.32 -33.64
N PRO A 21 1.44 -50.78 -32.55
CA PRO A 21 1.55 -49.46 -31.87
C PRO A 21 1.52 -49.50 -30.30
N VAL A 22 1.40 -48.32 -29.64
CA VAL A 22 0.53 -47.98 -28.46
C VAL A 22 1.15 -47.00 -27.43
N VAL A 23 0.41 -45.90 -27.15
CA VAL A 23 0.38 -44.98 -25.96
C VAL A 23 1.49 -43.96 -25.66
N SER A 24 1.02 -42.74 -25.36
CA SER A 24 1.75 -41.54 -24.95
C SER A 24 1.95 -41.42 -23.43
N LYS A 25 3.08 -40.86 -22.97
CA LYS A 25 3.16 -39.60 -22.15
C LYS A 25 4.54 -39.32 -21.54
N ARG A 26 5.15 -38.22 -22.02
CA ARG A 26 6.05 -37.24 -21.36
C ARG A 26 6.69 -37.59 -19.99
N ILE A 27 8.01 -37.79 -20.00
CA ILE A 27 8.90 -37.82 -18.83
C ILE A 27 9.24 -36.38 -18.37
N ARG A 28 9.50 -36.18 -17.07
CA ARG A 28 10.01 -34.92 -16.47
C ARG A 28 11.20 -35.27 -15.57
N CYS A 29 12.33 -34.57 -15.71
CA CYS A 29 13.52 -34.72 -14.86
C CYS A 29 13.99 -33.35 -14.30
N SER A 30 14.84 -33.39 -13.26
CA SER A 30 14.96 -32.39 -12.18
C SER A 30 16.17 -31.46 -12.22
N SER A 31 16.12 -30.34 -11.48
CA SER A 31 17.18 -29.73 -10.61
C SER A 31 16.57 -28.51 -9.86
N SER A 32 16.61 -28.41 -8.52
CA SER A 32 17.70 -27.97 -7.61
C SER A 32 18.13 -26.50 -7.86
N SER A 33 18.16 -25.53 -6.93
CA SER A 33 18.12 -25.44 -5.44
C SER A 33 17.66 -24.00 -5.03
N PRO A 34 17.82 -23.46 -3.78
CA PRO A 34 17.82 -24.01 -2.42
C PRO A 34 16.75 -23.35 -1.49
N VAL A 35 16.76 -23.68 -0.20
CA VAL A 35 15.77 -23.29 0.83
C VAL A 35 16.05 -21.90 1.44
N HIS A 36 15.01 -21.07 1.58
CA HIS A 36 14.94 -19.99 2.58
C HIS A 36 13.86 -20.30 3.61
N PHE A 37 14.21 -20.21 4.90
CA PHE A 37 13.29 -20.44 6.01
C PHE A 37 12.19 -19.37 6.04
N SER A 38 10.94 -19.81 6.20
CA SER A 38 9.80 -18.96 6.56
C SER A 38 9.11 -19.58 7.79
N PRO A 39 8.60 -18.78 8.74
CA PRO A 39 7.87 -19.29 9.90
C PRO A 39 6.59 -20.06 9.48
N PRO A 40 6.10 -21.01 10.30
CA PRO A 40 4.93 -21.81 9.95
C PRO A 40 3.68 -20.93 9.86
N ARG A 41 3.12 -20.79 8.66
CA ARG A 41 1.75 -20.30 8.50
C ARG A 41 0.80 -21.39 9.00
N HIS A 42 0.04 -21.09 10.05
CA HIS A 42 -1.06 -21.95 10.47
C HIS A 42 -2.10 -22.03 9.34
N HIS A 43 -2.18 -23.19 8.71
CA HIS A 43 -3.29 -23.54 7.82
C HIS A 43 -4.54 -23.78 8.68
N ALA A 44 -5.26 -22.70 9.02
CA ALA A 44 -6.63 -22.82 9.50
C ALA A 44 -7.53 -23.10 8.29
N SER A 45 -8.15 -24.29 8.30
CA SER A 45 -9.12 -24.73 7.29
C SER A 45 -10.31 -23.76 7.21
N SER A 46 -10.87 -23.62 6.01
CA SER A 46 -12.10 -22.87 5.74
C SER A 46 -13.30 -23.49 6.46
N PHE A 47 -13.52 -23.09 7.70
CA PHE A 47 -14.80 -23.21 8.39
C PHE A 47 -15.16 -21.82 8.90
N SER A 48 -16.29 -21.29 8.44
CA SER A 48 -16.87 -20.04 8.95
C SER A 48 -17.47 -20.30 10.33
N VAL A 49 -16.60 -20.41 11.34
CA VAL A 49 -16.97 -20.26 12.74
C VAL A 49 -17.23 -18.78 12.93
N SER A 50 -18.49 -18.39 13.13
CA SER A 50 -18.81 -17.05 13.62
C SER A 50 -18.00 -16.81 14.90
N PRO A 51 -17.27 -15.69 15.04
CA PRO A 51 -16.49 -15.44 16.25
C PRO A 51 -17.42 -15.54 17.46
N SER A 52 -16.97 -16.21 18.51
CA SER A 52 -17.77 -16.29 19.73
C SER A 52 -17.85 -14.90 20.35
N SER A 53 -18.93 -14.58 21.05
CA SER A 53 -19.07 -13.29 21.72
C SER A 53 -17.90 -13.01 22.68
N SER A 54 -17.32 -14.05 23.29
CA SER A 54 -16.05 -14.00 24.03
C SER A 54 -14.87 -13.45 23.22
N ASP A 55 -14.66 -13.91 21.98
CA ASP A 55 -13.54 -13.45 21.14
C ASP A 55 -13.69 -11.95 20.77
N LEU A 56 -14.93 -11.51 20.57
CA LEU A 56 -15.26 -10.11 20.29
C LEU A 56 -15.03 -9.23 21.53
N ILE A 57 -15.39 -9.70 22.73
CA ILE A 57 -15.14 -8.98 23.99
C ILE A 57 -13.63 -8.85 24.24
N GLU A 58 -12.84 -9.91 24.06
CA GLU A 58 -11.38 -9.82 24.20
C GLU A 58 -10.77 -8.82 23.19
N ARG A 59 -11.31 -8.77 21.96
CA ARG A 59 -10.89 -7.78 20.97
C ARG A 59 -11.26 -6.35 21.37
N LEU A 60 -12.42 -6.13 21.99
CA LEU A 60 -12.85 -4.83 22.48
C LEU A 60 -12.03 -4.36 23.69
N VAL A 61 -11.69 -5.25 24.63
CA VAL A 61 -10.79 -4.96 25.76
C VAL A 61 -9.41 -4.51 25.27
N ALA A 62 -8.89 -5.11 24.20
CA ALA A 62 -7.62 -4.71 23.59
C ALA A 62 -7.68 -3.33 22.87
N LEU A 63 -8.87 -2.87 22.48
CA LEU A 63 -9.08 -1.55 21.85
C LEU A 63 -9.41 -0.46 22.87
N PHE A 64 -10.01 -0.83 24.01
CA PHE A 64 -10.42 0.10 25.07
C PHE A 64 -9.96 -0.39 26.46
N PRO A 65 -8.64 -0.31 26.78
CA PRO A 65 -8.10 -0.84 28.04
C PRO A 65 -8.67 -0.19 29.31
N ASP A 66 -9.11 1.06 29.20
CA ASP A 66 -9.63 1.87 30.31
C ASP A 66 -11.14 1.67 30.57
N MET A 67 -11.81 0.81 29.78
CA MET A 67 -13.26 0.55 29.88
C MET A 67 -13.55 -0.75 30.63
N ASP A 68 -14.53 -0.70 31.55
CA ASP A 68 -14.98 -1.89 32.27
C ASP A 68 -15.62 -2.93 31.33
N LYS A 69 -15.29 -4.20 31.55
CA LYS A 69 -15.70 -5.33 30.73
C LYS A 69 -17.23 -5.45 30.63
N GLN A 70 -17.96 -5.11 31.69
CA GLN A 70 -19.43 -5.15 31.70
C GLN A 70 -20.06 -4.11 30.75
N VAL A 71 -19.37 -2.99 30.50
CA VAL A 71 -19.81 -1.97 29.53
C VAL A 71 -19.57 -2.46 28.10
N LEU A 72 -18.41 -3.09 27.85
CA LEU A 72 -18.09 -3.70 26.55
C LEU A 72 -19.04 -4.84 26.20
N GLU A 73 -19.34 -5.72 27.16
CA GLU A 73 -20.32 -6.82 27.02
C GLU A 73 -21.73 -6.29 26.72
N ARG A 74 -22.16 -5.22 27.40
CA ARG A 74 -23.47 -4.60 27.15
C ARG A 74 -23.55 -3.94 25.77
N ALA A 75 -22.54 -3.16 25.40
CA ALA A 75 -22.51 -2.47 24.09
C ALA A 75 -22.49 -3.47 22.92
N LEU A 76 -21.78 -4.60 23.07
CA LEU A 76 -21.78 -5.68 22.09
C LEU A 76 -23.16 -6.35 21.97
N GLN A 77 -23.83 -6.59 23.10
CA GLN A 77 -25.17 -7.17 23.13
C GLN A 77 -26.23 -6.22 22.53
N GLU A 78 -26.12 -4.92 22.76
CA GLU A 78 -27.00 -3.88 22.19
C GLU A 78 -26.76 -3.68 20.68
N CYS A 79 -25.52 -3.88 20.20
CA CYS A 79 -25.18 -3.83 18.77
C CYS A 79 -25.37 -5.17 18.03
N GLY A 80 -25.86 -6.21 18.70
CA GLY A 80 -26.17 -7.51 18.07
C GLY A 80 -24.94 -8.25 17.55
N ASP A 81 -23.87 -8.30 18.34
CA ASP A 81 -22.58 -8.91 18.01
C ASP A 81 -21.82 -8.26 16.81
N ASP A 82 -22.29 -7.11 16.29
CA ASP A 82 -21.55 -6.32 15.29
C ASP A 82 -20.44 -5.48 15.95
N LEU A 83 -19.20 -5.92 15.76
CA LEU A 83 -18.00 -5.26 16.27
C LEU A 83 -17.88 -3.80 15.81
N ASP A 84 -18.21 -3.51 14.54
CA ASP A 84 -18.03 -2.16 13.99
C ASP A 84 -19.03 -1.17 14.58
N SER A 85 -20.28 -1.59 14.81
CA SER A 85 -21.27 -0.76 15.50
C SER A 85 -20.98 -0.61 16.99
N THR A 86 -20.46 -1.67 17.63
CA THR A 86 -20.01 -1.61 19.03
C THR A 86 -18.87 -0.62 19.21
N ILE A 87 -17.87 -0.63 18.32
CA ILE A 87 -16.75 0.33 18.34
C ILE A 87 -17.27 1.77 18.15
N ARG A 88 -18.23 2.01 17.25
CA ARG A 88 -18.84 3.35 17.09
C ARG A 88 -19.54 3.81 18.37
N SER A 89 -20.41 2.98 18.94
CA SER A 89 -21.16 3.28 20.16
C SER A 89 -20.24 3.55 21.37
N LEU A 90 -19.17 2.78 21.54
CA LEU A 90 -18.19 2.99 22.62
C LEU A 90 -17.39 4.29 22.45
N ASN A 91 -17.01 4.66 21.22
CA ASN A 91 -16.38 5.96 20.96
C ASN A 91 -17.34 7.13 21.26
N GLU A 92 -18.62 7.02 20.86
CA GLU A 92 -19.65 8.01 21.20
C GLU A 92 -19.85 8.13 22.72
N LEU A 93 -19.79 7.01 23.45
CA LEU A 93 -19.87 7.00 24.92
C LEU A 93 -18.68 7.72 25.57
N GLN A 94 -17.46 7.52 25.06
CA GLN A 94 -16.25 8.20 25.55
C GLN A 94 -16.28 9.71 25.28
N LEU A 95 -16.69 10.12 24.07
CA LEU A 95 -16.85 11.53 23.72
C LEU A 95 -17.96 12.18 24.57
N GLY A 96 -19.15 11.56 24.64
CA GLY A 96 -20.28 12.04 25.43
C GLY A 96 -20.06 12.03 26.95
N SER A 97 -19.11 11.25 27.46
CA SER A 97 -18.65 11.32 28.85
C SER A 97 -17.67 12.47 29.11
N THR A 98 -17.04 13.01 28.07
CA THR A 98 -16.09 14.14 28.15
C THR A 98 -16.80 15.48 27.95
N ASP A 99 -17.87 15.51 27.14
CA ASP A 99 -18.55 16.74 26.70
C ASP A 99 -19.62 17.30 27.64
N LYS A 100 -19.88 16.67 28.79
CA LYS A 100 -20.96 17.08 29.71
C LYS A 100 -20.71 18.36 30.54
N ASN A 101 -19.70 19.16 30.22
CA ASN A 101 -19.35 20.34 31.04
C ASN A 101 -18.91 21.61 30.28
N TYR A 102 -19.29 21.81 29.02
CA TYR A 102 -19.12 23.10 28.34
C TYR A 102 -20.40 23.56 27.63
N ASN A 103 -20.91 24.72 28.07
CA ASN A 103 -22.08 25.38 27.49
C ASN A 103 -21.76 25.90 26.07
N PRO A 104 -22.58 25.62 25.05
CA PRO A 104 -22.35 26.10 23.68
C PRO A 104 -22.86 27.54 23.50
N THR A 105 -21.99 28.54 23.67
CA THR A 105 -22.29 29.91 23.25
C THR A 105 -21.91 30.13 21.78
N LEU A 106 -22.92 30.03 20.92
CA LEU A 106 -23.17 30.90 19.77
C LEU A 106 -21.99 31.78 19.28
N VAL A 107 -21.34 31.38 18.17
CA VAL A 107 -21.05 32.32 17.06
C VAL A 107 -21.37 31.62 15.74
N LYS A 108 -21.98 32.38 14.85
CA LYS A 108 -22.55 31.95 13.57
C LYS A 108 -21.50 32.01 12.45
N SER A 109 -21.64 31.11 11.48
CA SER A 109 -20.94 31.12 10.20
C SER A 109 -21.07 32.46 9.44
N ASP A 110 -20.02 32.87 8.73
CA ASP A 110 -20.18 33.24 7.32
C ASP A 110 -18.89 33.02 6.50
N VAL A 111 -19.02 33.07 5.17
CA VAL A 111 -18.15 32.40 4.19
C VAL A 111 -17.32 33.39 3.34
N LEU A 112 -16.33 32.86 2.61
CA LEU A 112 -15.78 33.32 1.31
C LEU A 112 -14.35 33.94 1.23
N ASN A 113 -13.47 33.12 0.62
CA ASN A 113 -12.69 33.39 -0.61
C ASN A 113 -11.22 33.87 -0.57
N GLU A 114 -10.38 33.00 -1.15
CA GLU A 114 -9.14 33.18 -1.96
C GLU A 114 -8.09 34.28 -1.67
N GLY A 115 -6.80 33.91 -1.84
CA GLY A 115 -5.71 34.88 -1.88
C GLY A 115 -4.28 34.31 -1.89
N ASN A 116 -3.96 33.38 -2.79
CA ASN A 116 -2.56 32.95 -3.00
C ASN A 116 -1.74 34.09 -3.67
N VAL A 117 -0.64 34.53 -3.03
CA VAL A 117 0.51 35.15 -3.72
C VAL A 117 1.82 34.68 -3.08
N LEU A 118 2.76 34.25 -3.93
CA LEU A 118 4.10 33.79 -3.58
C LEU A 118 5.13 34.93 -3.62
N ALA A 119 6.00 34.95 -2.60
CA ALA A 119 7.42 35.34 -2.60
C ALA A 119 7.98 36.46 -3.52
N GLN A 120 8.39 37.57 -2.89
CA GLN A 120 9.67 38.30 -3.06
C GLN A 120 9.71 39.38 -1.95
N GLY A 121 10.82 39.83 -1.35
CA GLY A 121 12.26 39.63 -1.52
C GLY A 121 12.95 40.67 -0.63
N ILE A 122 14.07 40.31 0.02
CA ILE A 122 14.92 41.18 0.87
C ILE A 122 15.75 42.07 -0.10
N PRO A 123 16.01 43.39 0.13
CA PRO A 123 16.97 43.84 1.15
C PRO A 123 16.70 45.30 1.69
N PRO A 124 17.67 46.08 2.24
CA PRO A 124 17.56 46.51 3.63
C PRO A 124 17.58 48.04 3.84
N THR A 125 17.08 48.51 4.99
CA THR A 125 17.28 49.91 5.40
C THR A 125 17.68 50.00 6.86
N ASN A 126 18.77 50.72 7.11
CA ASN A 126 19.32 50.95 8.44
C ASN A 126 18.36 51.81 9.28
N THR A 127 18.24 51.50 10.57
CA THR A 127 17.73 52.44 11.57
C THR A 127 18.57 52.27 12.83
N GLU A 128 19.39 53.26 13.14
CA GLU A 128 20.12 53.36 14.40
C GLU A 128 19.19 53.86 15.53
N ILE A 129 19.73 53.88 16.77
CA ILE A 129 19.22 54.53 17.99
C ILE A 129 18.25 53.66 18.82
N PRO A 130 18.52 53.44 20.13
CA PRO A 130 19.81 53.43 20.84
C PRO A 130 20.00 52.17 21.73
N ALA A 131 21.08 52.16 22.51
CA ALA A 131 21.36 51.14 23.51
C ALA A 131 20.33 51.11 24.65
N ASP A 132 19.90 49.90 25.02
CA ASP A 132 19.74 49.55 26.44
C ASP A 132 21.00 48.82 26.88
N GLU A 133 21.71 49.37 27.87
CA GLU A 133 22.74 48.63 28.59
C GLU A 133 22.06 47.61 29.50
N ASP A 134 22.22 46.32 29.21
CA ASP A 134 22.49 45.37 30.29
C ASP A 134 23.56 44.38 29.80
N SER A 135 24.79 44.62 30.24
CA SER A 135 25.96 43.93 29.73
C SER A 135 25.94 42.47 30.15
N SER A 136 26.09 41.58 29.17
CA SER A 136 26.06 40.13 29.35
C SER A 136 26.96 39.65 30.49
N ALA A 137 26.36 39.17 31.58
CA ALA A 137 27.05 38.26 32.49
C ALA A 137 27.47 36.99 31.71
N PRO A 138 28.66 36.42 31.97
CA PRO A 138 29.26 35.44 31.07
C PRO A 138 28.42 34.17 30.95
N SER A 139 28.18 33.76 29.71
CA SER A 139 27.49 32.53 29.31
C SER A 139 28.32 31.26 29.57
N ASN A 140 28.77 31.08 30.81
CA ASN A 140 29.48 29.89 31.30
C ASN A 140 28.83 29.45 32.62
N LEU A 141 27.51 29.21 32.57
CA LEU A 141 26.84 28.48 33.64
C LEU A 141 27.40 27.06 33.68
N PRO A 142 27.69 26.49 34.87
CA PRO A 142 28.23 25.15 34.97
C PRO A 142 27.36 24.14 34.23
N MET A 143 27.97 23.31 33.39
CA MET A 143 27.21 22.40 32.53
C MET A 143 26.93 21.08 33.27
N ASP A 144 27.87 20.67 34.12
CA ASP A 144 27.81 19.43 34.90
C ASP A 144 27.45 19.66 36.39
N GLY A 145 26.88 18.63 37.01
CA GLY A 145 26.49 18.64 38.42
C GLY A 145 27.68 18.81 39.38
N ALA A 146 28.87 18.28 39.05
CA ALA A 146 30.05 18.44 39.89
C ALA A 146 30.50 19.91 39.96
N GLU A 147 30.51 20.59 38.81
CA GLU A 147 30.88 22.01 38.71
C GLU A 147 29.90 22.92 39.49
N TRP A 148 28.60 22.59 39.46
CA TRP A 148 27.59 23.26 40.29
C TRP A 148 27.83 23.07 41.80
N VAL A 149 28.18 21.85 42.23
CA VAL A 149 28.50 21.57 43.64
C VAL A 149 29.75 22.34 44.08
N GLU A 150 30.81 22.38 43.26
CA GLU A 150 31.99 23.17 43.56
C GLU A 150 31.71 24.67 43.64
N LEU A 151 30.94 25.22 42.71
CA LEU A 151 30.55 26.63 42.70
C LEU A 151 29.70 26.97 43.94
N PHE A 152 28.75 26.11 44.29
CA PHE A 152 27.88 26.27 45.47
C PHE A 152 28.68 26.27 46.78
N VAL A 153 29.59 25.30 46.96
CA VAL A 153 30.45 25.21 48.15
C VAL A 153 31.40 26.41 48.23
N ARG A 154 31.99 26.82 47.10
CA ARG A 154 32.90 27.98 47.00
C ARG A 154 32.19 29.29 47.37
N GLU A 155 30.97 29.51 46.86
CA GLU A 155 30.15 30.66 47.22
C GLU A 155 29.79 30.67 48.71
N MET A 156 29.37 29.53 49.27
CA MET A 156 29.08 29.43 50.71
C MET A 156 30.32 29.71 51.58
N MET A 157 31.49 29.18 51.21
CA MET A 157 32.75 29.41 51.93
C MET A 157 33.24 30.87 51.87
N SER A 158 32.79 31.67 50.90
CA SER A 158 33.13 33.09 50.80
C SER A 158 32.40 33.98 51.83
N ALA A 159 31.40 33.44 52.54
CA ALA A 159 30.56 34.22 53.44
C ALA A 159 31.19 34.41 54.83
N SER A 160 31.21 35.67 55.31
CA SER A 160 31.72 36.03 56.63
C SER A 160 30.79 35.66 57.81
N ASN A 161 29.54 35.27 57.53
CA ASN A 161 28.55 34.88 58.53
C ASN A 161 27.51 33.89 57.96
N ILE A 162 26.77 33.22 58.84
CA ILE A 162 25.84 32.14 58.47
C ILE A 162 24.64 32.63 57.64
N ASP A 163 24.11 33.82 57.90
CA ASP A 163 23.00 34.38 57.12
C ASP A 163 23.46 34.81 55.72
N GLY A 164 24.69 35.32 55.59
CA GLY A 164 25.34 35.58 54.30
C GLY A 164 25.65 34.31 53.51
N ALA A 165 25.92 33.18 54.18
CA ALA A 165 26.05 31.87 53.54
C ALA A 165 24.68 31.37 53.06
N ARG A 166 23.64 31.48 53.89
CA ARG A 166 22.25 31.12 53.54
C ARG A 166 21.73 31.94 52.35
N ALA A 167 21.98 33.25 52.34
CA ALA A 167 21.58 34.13 51.23
C ALA A 167 22.31 33.81 49.92
N ARG A 168 23.60 33.45 49.97
CA ARG A 168 24.34 32.98 48.79
C ARG A 168 23.83 31.63 48.29
N ALA A 169 23.64 30.67 49.19
CA ALA A 169 23.08 29.36 48.87
C ALA A 169 21.70 29.46 48.20
N SER A 170 20.81 30.31 48.74
CA SER A 170 19.48 30.55 48.15
C SER A 170 19.57 31.08 46.72
N ARG A 171 20.44 32.06 46.45
CA ARG A 171 20.64 32.59 45.08
C ARG A 171 21.25 31.56 44.15
N ALA A 172 22.25 30.81 44.61
CA ALA A 172 22.90 29.77 43.80
C ALA A 172 21.91 28.65 43.40
N LEU A 173 21.01 28.25 44.31
CA LEU A 173 19.94 27.29 44.01
C LEU A 173 18.88 27.86 43.05
N GLU A 174 18.51 29.14 43.19
CA GLU A 174 17.57 29.80 42.28
C GLU A 174 18.12 29.88 40.84
N VAL A 175 19.41 30.18 40.68
CA VAL A 175 20.07 30.18 39.36
C VAL A 175 20.21 28.75 38.81
N LEU A 176 20.50 27.77 39.66
CA LEU A 176 20.50 26.34 39.28
C LEU A 176 19.12 25.92 38.78
N GLU A 177 18.04 26.21 39.51
CA GLU A 177 16.65 25.92 39.11
C GLU A 177 16.33 26.54 37.75
N LYS A 178 16.61 27.83 37.58
CA LYS A 178 16.43 28.54 36.29
C LYS A 178 17.21 27.87 35.16
N SER A 179 18.45 27.43 35.41
CA SER A 179 19.27 26.73 34.41
C SER A 179 18.73 25.34 34.05
N ILE A 180 18.21 24.59 35.03
CA ILE A 180 17.58 23.28 34.82
C ILE A 180 16.31 23.43 34.00
N CYS A 181 15.43 24.36 34.38
CA CYS A 181 14.19 24.64 33.67
C CYS A 181 14.43 25.10 32.22
N ALA A 182 15.40 26.00 32.00
CA ALA A 182 15.77 26.45 30.66
C ALA A 182 16.32 25.30 29.80
N ARG A 183 17.21 24.46 30.35
CA ARG A 183 17.77 23.31 29.65
C ARG A 183 16.72 22.25 29.33
N ALA A 184 15.89 21.88 30.31
CA ALA A 184 14.79 20.92 30.10
C ALA A 184 13.80 21.40 29.03
N GLY A 185 13.47 22.70 29.01
CA GLY A 185 12.66 23.31 27.96
C GLY A 185 13.32 23.25 26.58
N ALA A 186 14.62 23.55 26.49
CA ALA A 186 15.37 23.47 25.24
C ALA A 186 15.51 22.03 24.71
N ASP A 187 15.78 21.06 25.59
CA ASP A 187 15.87 19.63 25.24
C ASP A 187 14.50 19.08 24.81
N ALA A 188 13.42 19.44 25.49
CA ALA A 188 12.05 19.08 25.09
C ALA A 188 11.68 19.67 23.73
N ALA A 189 11.98 20.95 23.49
CA ALA A 189 11.75 21.60 22.20
C ALA A 189 12.57 20.95 21.07
N LYS A 190 13.82 20.56 21.35
CA LYS A 190 14.69 19.84 20.41
C LYS A 190 14.15 18.44 20.08
N SER A 191 13.73 17.66 21.08
CA SER A 191 13.10 16.35 20.86
C SER A 191 11.85 16.48 20.01
N PHE A 192 10.96 17.40 20.37
CA PHE A 192 9.73 17.69 19.62
C PHE A 192 10.01 18.05 18.16
N LEU A 193 10.99 18.92 17.88
CA LEU A 193 11.36 19.28 16.51
C LEU A 193 11.93 18.09 15.72
N GLN A 194 12.75 17.25 16.37
CA GLN A 194 13.31 16.04 15.76
C GLN A 194 12.20 15.01 15.44
N GLU A 195 11.30 14.75 16.39
CA GLU A 195 10.13 13.89 16.20
C GLU A 195 9.20 14.42 15.09
N ASN A 196 8.93 15.73 15.06
CA ASN A 196 8.11 16.36 14.03
C ASN A 196 8.72 16.21 12.63
N MET A 197 10.05 16.29 12.52
CA MET A 197 10.80 16.05 11.29
C MET A 197 10.68 14.58 10.84
N MET A 198 10.94 13.62 11.73
CA MET A 198 10.82 12.18 11.43
C MET A 198 9.38 11.77 11.07
N LEU A 199 8.36 12.39 11.68
CA LEU A 199 6.96 12.17 11.32
C LEU A 199 6.62 12.73 9.93
N LYS A 200 7.13 13.93 9.58
CA LYS A 200 6.98 14.51 8.23
C LYS A 200 7.63 13.64 7.16
N GLU A 201 8.82 13.12 7.42
CA GLU A 201 9.52 12.20 6.51
C GLU A 201 8.72 10.91 6.28
N GLN A 202 8.19 10.29 7.35
CA GLN A 202 7.34 9.10 7.23
C GLN A 202 6.05 9.37 6.46
N VAL A 203 5.36 10.49 6.72
CA VAL A 203 4.16 10.89 5.96
C VAL A 203 4.51 11.11 4.49
N GLN A 204 5.63 11.75 4.18
CA GLN A 204 6.08 11.96 2.80
C GLN A 204 6.41 10.63 2.09
N ALA A 205 7.03 9.67 2.78
CA ALA A 205 7.27 8.33 2.25
C ALA A 205 5.96 7.59 1.94
N LEU A 206 5.00 7.58 2.87
CA LEU A 206 3.68 6.98 2.66
C LEU A 206 2.91 7.60 1.50
N ILE A 207 3.01 8.92 1.29
CA ILE A 207 2.42 9.61 0.13
C ILE A 207 3.05 9.12 -1.19
N GLN A 208 4.38 8.94 -1.23
CA GLN A 208 5.09 8.43 -2.41
C GLN A 208 4.69 6.98 -2.72
N GLU A 209 4.66 6.11 -1.70
CA GLU A 209 4.21 4.72 -1.84
C GLU A 209 2.75 4.64 -2.31
N ASN A 210 1.85 5.45 -1.75
CA ASN A 210 0.46 5.54 -2.20
C ASN A 210 0.36 5.97 -3.68
N GLY A 211 1.24 6.87 -4.14
CA GLY A 211 1.37 7.26 -5.54
C GLY A 211 1.92 6.14 -6.45
N ILE A 212 2.80 5.28 -5.95
CA ILE A 212 3.27 4.07 -6.66
C ILE A 212 2.12 3.05 -6.77
N LEU A 213 1.43 2.78 -5.66
CA LEU A 213 0.29 1.85 -5.61
C LEU A 213 -0.85 2.28 -6.53
N LYS A 214 -1.24 3.58 -6.53
CA LYS A 214 -2.23 4.13 -7.45
C LYS A 214 -1.85 3.89 -8.92
N ARG A 215 -0.59 4.16 -9.29
CA ARG A 215 -0.10 3.89 -10.66
C ARG A 215 -0.12 2.40 -11.00
N ALA A 216 0.27 1.53 -10.08
CA ALA A 216 0.23 0.08 -10.27
C ALA A 216 -1.22 -0.43 -10.48
N VAL A 217 -2.19 0.07 -9.70
CA VAL A 217 -3.61 -0.26 -9.85
C VAL A 217 -4.15 0.23 -11.20
N SER A 218 -3.83 1.45 -11.63
CA SER A 218 -4.25 1.96 -12.95
C SER A 218 -3.72 1.09 -14.10
N VAL A 219 -2.44 0.72 -14.08
CA VAL A 219 -1.83 -0.18 -15.09
C VAL A 219 -2.45 -1.57 -15.04
N GLN A 220 -2.78 -2.09 -13.86
CA GLN A 220 -3.43 -3.39 -13.73
C GLN A 220 -4.87 -3.36 -14.27
N HIS A 221 -5.61 -2.28 -14.04
CA HIS A 221 -6.96 -2.09 -14.60
C HIS A 221 -6.94 -1.96 -16.13
N GLU A 222 -5.99 -1.20 -16.69
CA GLU A 222 -5.80 -1.08 -18.14
C GLU A 222 -5.53 -2.45 -18.79
N ARG A 223 -4.59 -3.22 -18.22
CA ARG A 223 -4.30 -4.59 -18.68
C ARG A 223 -5.51 -5.51 -18.58
N GLN A 224 -6.26 -5.45 -17.49
CA GLN A 224 -7.48 -6.24 -17.31
C GLN A 224 -8.51 -5.93 -18.40
N LYS A 225 -8.71 -4.64 -18.71
CA LYS A 225 -9.59 -4.18 -19.79
C LYS A 225 -9.11 -4.65 -21.17
N GLU A 226 -7.80 -4.64 -21.45
CA GLU A 226 -7.26 -5.24 -22.68
C GLU A 226 -7.57 -6.74 -22.79
N TYR A 227 -7.45 -7.51 -21.69
CA TYR A 227 -7.77 -8.93 -21.70
C TYR A 227 -9.25 -9.19 -21.93
N GLU A 228 -10.14 -8.37 -21.36
CA GLU A 228 -11.58 -8.44 -21.60
C GLU A 228 -11.91 -8.15 -23.08
N ASN A 229 -11.36 -7.09 -23.66
CA ASN A 229 -11.51 -6.76 -25.08
C ASN A 229 -11.03 -7.91 -25.99
N ARG A 230 -9.79 -8.41 -25.78
CA ARG A 230 -9.24 -9.56 -26.53
C ARG A 230 -10.09 -10.81 -26.38
N THR A 231 -10.74 -11.01 -25.23
CA THR A 231 -11.64 -12.14 -24.98
C THR A 231 -12.93 -12.01 -25.81
N GLN A 232 -13.49 -10.80 -25.92
CA GLN A 232 -14.66 -10.52 -26.77
C GLN A 232 -14.32 -10.70 -28.25
N GLU A 233 -13.19 -10.16 -28.72
CA GLU A 233 -12.69 -10.35 -30.09
C GLU A 233 -12.50 -11.84 -30.43
N LEU A 234 -11.92 -12.62 -29.51
CA LEU A 234 -11.70 -14.06 -29.67
C LEU A 234 -13.03 -14.83 -29.72
N GLN A 235 -14.04 -14.44 -28.94
CA GLN A 235 -15.38 -15.02 -29.01
C GLN A 235 -16.05 -14.71 -30.36
N HIS A 236 -15.98 -13.46 -30.83
CA HIS A 236 -16.50 -13.08 -32.15
C HIS A 236 -15.79 -13.84 -33.29
N LEU A 237 -14.46 -13.96 -33.24
CA LEU A 237 -13.71 -14.72 -34.25
C LEU A 237 -14.07 -16.22 -34.23
N LYS A 238 -14.30 -16.83 -33.06
CA LYS A 238 -14.81 -18.21 -32.96
C LYS A 238 -16.18 -18.37 -33.63
N GLN A 239 -17.09 -17.42 -33.44
CA GLN A 239 -18.40 -17.42 -34.10
C GLN A 239 -18.24 -17.35 -35.62
N LEU A 240 -17.44 -16.40 -36.12
CA LEU A 240 -17.17 -16.26 -37.56
C LEU A 240 -16.53 -17.51 -38.18
N VAL A 241 -15.56 -18.14 -37.50
CA VAL A 241 -14.96 -19.41 -37.94
C VAL A 241 -16.01 -20.53 -37.99
N SER A 242 -16.92 -20.61 -37.01
CA SER A 242 -18.00 -21.61 -37.04
C SER A 242 -18.99 -21.38 -38.19
N GLN A 243 -19.30 -20.12 -38.53
CA GLN A 243 -20.14 -19.78 -39.68
C GLN A 243 -19.48 -20.19 -41.01
N TYR A 244 -18.19 -19.90 -41.18
CA TYR A 244 -17.47 -20.33 -42.39
C TYR A 244 -17.36 -21.85 -42.50
N GLN A 245 -17.18 -22.57 -41.39
CA GLN A 245 -17.20 -24.05 -41.39
C GLN A 245 -18.56 -24.60 -41.84
N GLU A 246 -19.68 -23.99 -41.43
CA GLU A 246 -21.02 -24.41 -41.86
C GLU A 246 -21.28 -24.09 -43.34
N GLN A 247 -20.87 -22.91 -43.80
CA GLN A 247 -20.95 -22.56 -45.22
C GLN A 247 -20.14 -23.51 -46.10
N LEU A 248 -18.93 -23.89 -45.67
CA LEU A 248 -18.07 -24.79 -46.41
C LEU A 248 -18.68 -26.19 -46.48
N ARG A 249 -19.20 -26.73 -45.36
CA ARG A 249 -19.97 -28.00 -45.34
C ARG A 249 -21.20 -27.96 -46.25
N THR A 250 -21.93 -26.85 -46.25
CA THR A 250 -23.10 -26.66 -47.12
C THR A 250 -22.72 -26.69 -48.61
N LEU A 251 -21.61 -26.04 -48.98
CA LEU A 251 -21.08 -26.06 -50.35
C LEU A 251 -20.56 -27.45 -50.75
N GLU A 252 -19.91 -28.19 -49.86
CA GLU A 252 -19.49 -29.58 -50.08
C GLU A 252 -20.69 -30.50 -50.38
N VAL A 253 -21.75 -30.42 -49.56
CA VAL A 253 -22.99 -31.20 -49.76
C VAL A 253 -23.67 -30.83 -51.08
N ASN A 254 -23.76 -29.53 -51.40
CA ASN A 254 -24.34 -29.08 -52.67
C ASN A 254 -23.53 -29.54 -53.89
N ASN A 255 -22.19 -29.49 -53.82
CA ASN A 255 -21.32 -29.94 -54.90
C ASN A 255 -21.41 -31.47 -55.11
N TYR A 256 -21.50 -32.23 -54.01
CA TYR A 256 -21.76 -33.68 -54.07
C TYR A 256 -23.12 -33.98 -54.72
N ALA A 257 -24.20 -33.30 -54.30
CA ALA A 257 -25.53 -33.47 -54.87
C ALA A 257 -25.55 -33.16 -56.39
N LEU A 258 -24.96 -32.03 -56.81
CA LEU A 258 -24.81 -31.68 -58.22
C LEU A 258 -24.02 -32.73 -59.00
N THR A 259 -22.92 -33.23 -58.45
CA THR A 259 -22.11 -34.31 -59.05
C THR A 259 -22.90 -35.60 -59.22
N MET A 260 -23.76 -35.95 -58.25
CA MET A 260 -24.63 -37.13 -58.33
C MET A 260 -25.74 -36.95 -59.38
N HIS A 261 -26.39 -35.77 -59.43
CA HIS A 261 -27.37 -35.46 -60.46
C HIS A 261 -26.78 -35.46 -61.86
N LEU A 262 -25.56 -34.94 -62.04
CA LEU A 262 -24.85 -34.93 -63.33
C LEU A 262 -24.56 -36.37 -63.81
N LYS A 263 -24.07 -37.24 -62.94
CA LYS A 263 -23.87 -38.67 -63.24
C LYS A 263 -25.18 -39.37 -63.60
N ALA A 264 -26.25 -39.11 -62.86
CA ALA A 264 -27.57 -39.67 -63.16
C ALA A 264 -28.09 -39.19 -64.53
N ALA A 265 -27.93 -37.91 -64.86
CA ALA A 265 -28.29 -37.36 -66.16
C ALA A 265 -27.53 -38.06 -67.30
N GLN A 266 -26.21 -38.20 -67.19
CA GLN A 266 -25.36 -38.91 -68.16
C GLN A 266 -25.70 -40.38 -68.34
N GLN A 267 -26.16 -41.07 -67.29
CA GLN A 267 -26.59 -42.47 -67.36
C GLN A 267 -28.02 -42.61 -67.91
N SER A 268 -28.88 -41.63 -67.67
CA SER A 268 -30.26 -41.60 -68.18
C SER A 268 -30.37 -41.12 -69.64
N SER A 269 -29.36 -40.43 -70.16
CA SER A 269 -29.28 -39.98 -71.56
C SER A 269 -28.97 -41.15 -72.51
N SER A 270 -29.95 -42.04 -72.67
CA SER A 270 -29.98 -43.05 -73.73
C SER A 270 -30.32 -42.41 -75.09
N ILE A 271 -29.44 -41.54 -75.57
CA ILE A 271 -29.46 -41.03 -76.95
C ILE A 271 -28.45 -41.85 -77.75
N PRO A 272 -28.89 -42.78 -78.63
CA PRO A 272 -28.01 -43.45 -79.57
C PRO A 272 -27.28 -42.41 -80.43
N GLY A 273 -25.95 -42.53 -80.52
CA GLY A 273 -25.08 -41.43 -80.92
C GLY A 273 -25.39 -40.82 -82.30
N ARG A 274 -25.66 -39.52 -82.30
CA ARG A 274 -25.43 -38.61 -83.44
C ARG A 274 -24.93 -37.26 -82.93
N PHE A 275 -23.66 -37.20 -82.54
CA PHE A 275 -22.90 -35.98 -82.75
C PHE A 275 -22.61 -35.89 -84.25
N HIS A 276 -22.99 -34.79 -84.89
CA HIS A 276 -22.61 -34.53 -86.26
C HIS A 276 -21.16 -34.04 -86.28
N PRO A 277 -20.22 -34.71 -86.96
CA PRO A 277 -19.02 -34.03 -87.41
C PRO A 277 -19.41 -32.98 -88.46
N ASP A 278 -18.56 -31.97 -88.61
CA ASP A 278 -18.66 -30.87 -89.56
C ASP A 278 -19.82 -29.88 -89.33
N VAL A 279 -19.60 -28.96 -88.39
CA VAL A 279 -19.99 -27.55 -88.55
C VAL A 279 -18.76 -26.70 -88.25
N PHE A 280 -18.42 -25.80 -89.19
CA PHE A 280 -17.30 -24.85 -89.13
C PHE A 280 -17.60 -23.65 -88.22
#